data_AF-A0A9P7CUM7-F1
#
_entry.id   AF-A0A9P7CUM7-F1
#
_cell.length_a   1.000
_cell.length_b   1.000
_cell.length_c   1.000
_cell.angle_alpha   90.00
_cell.angle_beta   90.00
_cell.angle_gamma   90.00
#
_symmetry.space_group_name_H-M   'P 1'
#
loop_
_entity.id
_entity.type
_entity.pdbx_description
1 polymer ?
#
loop_
_entity_poly.entity_id
_entity_poly.type
_entity_poly.pdbx_seq_one_letter_code
_entity_poly.pdbx_strand_id
1 'polypeptide(L)'
;SIDPVARNIAIITTTLTALMVLEYIWYLSDEIRLVWPRVWKTTEAKIYVVTRYAGLAGQSFNIWFAFRMVSGVPNSQFACRVWSSYQAATIQCLLLSVALLLVLRVYKMYRKGKSIFALSIIFCGAQSAAMAVNVRLIVTGSRYSPTCVIISPHHSRIYVGISIIALFMFILVTMLWRFFRSTSSWSEAPHAWLKLAVRDGTYTAIAITVIFIFMFLCITRVIDTQMSGNIIFYVLLSCLWFAAGRIVLHQEKFRKIQESQKGDVNDPSRWTQTIEVDFDDIRPFDDPDVCPTSSSGSEVESTEVSTSSEFMSDAGTRDIADEHLCEWDDNTLSSSCAPTFMLVERCISGEGSDTRK
;
A
#
# COMPACT_ATOMS: atom_id res chain seq x y z
N SER A 1 -10.77 -37.34 -3.60
CA SER A 1 -10.39 -36.74 -2.30
C SER A 1 -10.09 -35.26 -2.54
N ILE A 2 -10.36 -34.40 -1.55
CA ILE A 2 -10.02 -32.97 -1.66
C ILE A 2 -8.49 -32.85 -1.64
N ASP A 3 -7.93 -32.12 -2.60
CA ASP A 3 -6.49 -31.84 -2.66
C ASP A 3 -6.07 -31.04 -1.41
N PRO A 4 -5.13 -31.56 -0.59
CA PRO A 4 -4.66 -30.86 0.61
C PRO A 4 -4.10 -29.45 0.31
N VAL A 5 -3.57 -29.24 -0.90
CA VAL A 5 -3.05 -27.93 -1.34
C VAL A 5 -4.18 -26.91 -1.46
N ALA A 6 -5.30 -27.29 -2.09
CA ALA A 6 -6.45 -26.40 -2.27
C ALA A 6 -7.03 -25.97 -0.91
N ARG A 7 -7.11 -26.90 0.06
CA ARG A 7 -7.56 -26.60 1.42
C ARG A 7 -6.65 -25.59 2.12
N ASN A 8 -5.33 -25.77 2.02
CA ASN A 8 -4.37 -24.85 2.64
C ASN A 8 -4.44 -23.45 2.03
N ILE A 9 -4.58 -23.34 0.71
CA ILE A 9 -4.77 -22.05 0.03
C ILE A 9 -6.04 -21.35 0.52
N ALA A 10 -7.15 -22.09 0.62
CA ALA A 10 -8.42 -21.53 1.11
C ALA A 10 -8.34 -21.03 2.55
N ILE A 11 -7.66 -21.77 3.44
CA ILE A 11 -7.45 -21.33 4.83
C ILE A 11 -6.62 -20.04 4.86
N ILE A 12 -5.47 -20.02 4.18
CA ILE A 12 -4.55 -18.87 4.21
C ILE A 12 -5.20 -17.63 3.60
N THR A 13 -5.85 -17.76 2.44
CA THR A 13 -6.49 -16.62 1.76
C THR A 13 -7.66 -16.06 2.58
N THR A 14 -8.41 -16.92 3.27
CA THR A 14 -9.51 -16.49 4.16
C THR A 14 -8.95 -15.73 5.37
N THR A 15 -7.93 -16.29 6.04
CA THR A 15 -7.28 -15.64 7.19
C THR A 15 -6.68 -14.28 6.81
N LEU A 16 -5.94 -14.21 5.70
CA LEU A 16 -5.35 -12.95 5.22
C LEU A 16 -6.42 -11.90 4.89
N THR A 17 -7.53 -12.32 4.28
CA THR A 17 -8.63 -11.39 4.01
C THR A 17 -9.32 -10.92 5.27
N ALA A 18 -9.55 -11.81 6.23
CA ALA A 18 -10.13 -11.42 7.52
C ALA A 18 -9.25 -10.36 8.21
N LEU A 19 -7.92 -10.53 8.17
CA LEU A 19 -6.98 -9.54 8.67
C LEU A 19 -7.04 -8.22 7.89
N MET A 20 -7.15 -8.26 6.56
CA MET A 20 -7.31 -7.05 5.75
C MET A 20 -8.64 -6.33 6.07
N VAL A 21 -9.75 -7.05 6.17
CA VAL A 21 -11.06 -6.46 6.50
C VAL A 21 -11.05 -5.87 7.91
N LEU A 22 -10.45 -6.56 8.87
CA LEU A 22 -10.30 -6.05 10.24
C LEU A 22 -9.50 -4.75 10.27
N GLU A 23 -8.35 -4.71 9.57
CA GLU A 23 -7.55 -3.48 9.48
C GLU A 23 -8.32 -2.38 8.74
N TYR A 24 -9.07 -2.72 7.69
CA TYR A 24 -9.91 -1.76 6.97
C TYR A 24 -10.96 -1.12 7.88
N ILE A 25 -11.69 -1.92 8.65
CA ILE A 25 -12.70 -1.42 9.59
C ILE A 25 -12.05 -0.51 10.64
N TRP A 26 -10.89 -0.90 11.17
CA TRP A 26 -10.18 -0.11 12.18
C TRP A 26 -9.82 1.29 11.67
N TYR A 27 -9.25 1.38 10.46
CA TYR A 27 -8.81 2.67 9.91
C TYR A 27 -9.87 3.43 9.11
N LEU A 28 -11.08 2.88 8.93
CA LEU A 28 -12.11 3.48 8.08
C LEU A 28 -12.47 4.91 8.51
N SER A 29 -12.59 5.15 9.82
CA SER A 29 -12.91 6.48 10.36
C SER A 29 -11.83 7.51 10.03
N ASP A 30 -10.56 7.14 10.22
CA ASP A 30 -9.41 7.98 9.90
C ASP A 30 -9.28 8.19 8.39
N GLU A 31 -9.55 7.16 7.59
CA GLU A 31 -9.52 7.23 6.13
C GLU A 31 -10.54 8.24 5.61
N ILE A 32 -11.80 8.14 6.05
CA ILE A 32 -12.90 9.07 5.71
C ILE A 32 -12.54 10.50 6.07
N ARG A 33 -11.94 10.73 7.24
CA ARG A 33 -11.60 12.08 7.71
C ARG A 33 -10.37 12.66 7.04
N LEU A 34 -9.34 11.86 6.77
CA LEU A 34 -8.02 12.34 6.35
C LEU A 34 -7.81 12.24 4.84
N VAL A 35 -8.22 11.14 4.22
CA VAL A 35 -7.86 10.81 2.84
C VAL A 35 -8.92 11.29 1.85
N TRP A 36 -10.19 11.04 2.14
CA TRP A 36 -11.29 11.33 1.21
C TRP A 36 -11.41 12.81 0.79
N PRO A 37 -11.26 13.81 1.68
CA PRO A 37 -11.28 15.21 1.26
C PRO A 37 -10.12 15.59 0.32
N ARG A 38 -9.09 14.74 0.22
CA ARG A 38 -7.85 14.99 -0.52
C ARG A 38 -7.69 14.14 -1.75
N VAL A 39 -8.54 13.13 -1.96
CA VAL A 39 -8.44 12.22 -3.10
C VAL A 39 -8.41 12.97 -4.45
N TRP A 40 -9.12 14.08 -4.54
CA TRP A 40 -9.14 14.90 -5.76
C TRP A 40 -7.92 15.84 -5.87
N LYS A 41 -7.33 16.23 -4.72
CA LYS A 41 -6.28 17.24 -4.61
C LYS A 41 -4.87 16.67 -4.69
N THR A 42 -4.60 15.51 -4.08
CA THR A 42 -3.23 14.98 -3.96
C THR A 42 -3.05 13.65 -4.69
N THR A 43 -1.93 13.51 -5.40
CA THR A 43 -1.57 12.26 -6.08
C THR A 43 -1.41 11.09 -5.12
N GLU A 44 -0.90 11.34 -3.91
CA GLU A 44 -0.72 10.30 -2.88
C GLU A 44 -2.05 9.70 -2.42
N ALA A 45 -3.09 10.53 -2.24
CA ALA A 45 -4.42 10.04 -1.88
C ALA A 45 -5.06 9.24 -3.04
N LYS A 46 -4.83 9.64 -4.30
CA LYS A 46 -5.27 8.85 -5.47
C LYS A 46 -4.63 7.47 -5.50
N ILE A 47 -3.30 7.41 -5.35
CA ILE A 47 -2.55 6.14 -5.32
C ILE A 47 -3.02 5.27 -4.16
N TYR A 48 -3.24 5.86 -2.99
CA TYR A 48 -3.75 5.15 -1.82
C TYR A 48 -5.10 4.48 -2.10
N VAL A 49 -6.08 5.23 -2.61
CA VAL A 49 -7.41 4.73 -2.94
C VAL A 49 -7.30 3.58 -3.94
N VAL A 50 -6.56 3.77 -5.03
CA VAL A 50 -6.32 2.69 -6.02
C VAL A 50 -5.74 1.45 -5.35
N THR A 51 -4.72 1.60 -4.50
CA THR A 51 -4.07 0.48 -3.83
C THR A 51 -5.01 -0.26 -2.88
N ARG A 52 -5.80 0.49 -2.11
CA ARG A 52 -6.70 -0.05 -1.09
C ARG A 52 -7.80 -0.90 -1.73
N TYR A 53 -8.48 -0.36 -2.73
CA TYR A 53 -9.58 -1.03 -3.41
C TYR A 53 -9.10 -2.12 -4.37
N ALA A 54 -7.97 -1.92 -5.07
CA ALA A 54 -7.39 -2.96 -5.91
C ALA A 54 -6.95 -4.18 -5.09
N GLY A 55 -6.35 -3.98 -3.92
CA GLY A 55 -5.95 -5.08 -3.05
C GLY A 55 -7.13 -5.83 -2.45
N LEU A 56 -8.18 -5.12 -2.01
CA LEU A 56 -9.42 -5.75 -1.51
C LEU A 56 -10.12 -6.55 -2.61
N ALA A 57 -10.32 -5.96 -3.79
CA ALA A 57 -10.90 -6.67 -4.94
C ALA A 57 -10.06 -7.89 -5.33
N GLY A 58 -8.73 -7.72 -5.34
CA GLY A 58 -7.75 -8.79 -5.52
C GLY A 58 -7.98 -9.96 -4.59
N GLN A 59 -8.12 -9.68 -3.29
CA GLN A 59 -8.32 -10.72 -2.29
C GLN A 59 -9.69 -11.37 -2.34
N SER A 60 -10.75 -10.59 -2.56
CA SER A 60 -12.10 -11.12 -2.70
C SER A 60 -12.19 -12.11 -3.86
N PHE A 61 -11.57 -11.78 -5.00
CA PHE A 61 -11.52 -12.69 -6.15
C PHE A 61 -10.69 -13.95 -5.86
N ASN A 62 -9.57 -13.80 -5.15
CA ASN A 62 -8.74 -14.92 -4.72
C ASN A 62 -9.46 -15.90 -3.79
N ILE A 63 -10.24 -15.39 -2.82
CA ILE A 63 -11.07 -16.23 -1.94
C ILE A 63 -12.11 -16.99 -2.76
N TRP A 64 -12.85 -16.27 -3.61
CA TRP A 64 -13.87 -16.87 -4.45
C TRP A 64 -13.28 -18.01 -5.30
N PHE A 65 -12.12 -17.77 -5.90
CA PHE A 65 -11.41 -18.78 -6.69
C PHE A 65 -10.92 -19.95 -5.83
N ALA A 66 -10.41 -19.70 -4.62
CA ALA A 66 -9.97 -20.75 -3.71
C ALA A 66 -11.11 -21.67 -3.27
N PHE A 67 -12.29 -21.13 -2.94
CA PHE A 67 -13.46 -21.95 -2.62
C PHE A 67 -13.92 -22.79 -3.81
N ARG A 68 -13.84 -22.24 -5.03
CA ARG A 68 -14.11 -23.01 -6.25
C ARG A 68 -13.13 -24.18 -6.42
N MET A 69 -11.85 -23.99 -6.13
CA MET A 69 -10.84 -25.07 -6.14
C MET A 69 -11.15 -26.15 -5.10
N VAL A 70 -11.52 -25.77 -3.86
CA VAL A 70 -11.89 -26.72 -2.80
C VAL A 70 -13.15 -27.51 -3.14
N SER A 71 -14.09 -26.89 -3.86
CA SER A 71 -15.33 -27.54 -4.32
C SER A 71 -15.10 -28.58 -5.43
N GLY A 72 -13.87 -28.73 -5.93
CA GLY A 72 -13.54 -29.70 -6.97
C GLY A 72 -14.16 -29.40 -8.33
N VAL A 73 -14.68 -28.18 -8.54
CA VAL A 73 -15.28 -27.77 -9.81
C VAL A 73 -14.15 -27.66 -10.84
N PRO A 74 -14.16 -28.47 -11.92
CA PRO A 74 -13.11 -28.41 -12.93
C PRO A 74 -13.09 -27.02 -13.58
N ASN A 75 -11.90 -26.44 -13.66
CA ASN A 75 -11.71 -25.15 -14.31
C ASN A 75 -11.22 -25.35 -15.73
N SER A 76 -11.78 -24.57 -16.66
CA SER A 76 -11.25 -24.53 -18.03
C SER A 76 -9.84 -23.93 -18.01
N GLN A 77 -8.99 -24.38 -18.92
CA GLN A 77 -7.62 -23.84 -19.05
C GLN A 77 -7.63 -22.31 -19.27
N PHE A 78 -8.66 -21.80 -19.94
CA PHE A 78 -8.88 -20.36 -20.12
C PHE A 78 -9.12 -19.64 -18.78
N ALA A 79 -9.96 -20.20 -17.90
CA ALA A 79 -10.21 -19.63 -16.58
C ALA A 79 -8.93 -19.57 -15.73
N CYS A 80 -8.09 -20.61 -15.77
CA CYS A 80 -6.79 -20.59 -15.08
C CYS A 80 -5.86 -19.48 -15.61
N ARG A 81 -5.82 -19.28 -16.93
CA ARG A 81 -5.02 -18.22 -17.56
C ARG A 81 -5.50 -16.82 -17.16
N VAL A 82 -6.81 -16.60 -17.19
CA VAL A 82 -7.41 -15.33 -16.79
C VAL A 82 -7.14 -15.05 -15.32
N TRP A 83 -7.31 -16.04 -14.45
CA TRP A 83 -7.02 -15.92 -13.02
C TRP A 83 -5.55 -15.59 -12.74
N SER A 84 -4.63 -16.33 -13.35
CA SER A 84 -3.18 -16.07 -13.24
C SER A 84 -2.81 -14.67 -13.73
N SER A 85 -3.38 -14.24 -14.86
CA SER A 85 -3.18 -12.89 -15.40
C SER A 85 -3.73 -11.82 -14.46
N TYR A 86 -4.89 -12.05 -13.85
CA TYR A 86 -5.50 -11.15 -12.89
C TYR A 86 -4.63 -10.99 -11.63
N GLN A 87 -4.12 -12.10 -11.08
CA GLN A 87 -3.22 -12.06 -9.92
C GLN A 87 -1.96 -11.27 -10.23
N ALA A 88 -1.34 -11.52 -11.38
CA ALA A 88 -0.15 -10.80 -11.81
C ALA A 88 -0.41 -9.30 -12.01
N ALA A 89 -1.53 -8.93 -12.62
CA ALA A 89 -1.93 -7.54 -12.81
C ALA A 89 -2.19 -6.83 -11.48
N THR A 90 -2.87 -7.50 -10.53
CA THR A 90 -3.16 -6.95 -9.21
C THR A 90 -1.87 -6.70 -8.43
N ILE A 91 -0.97 -7.69 -8.37
CA ILE A 91 0.32 -7.55 -7.68
C ILE A 91 1.16 -6.45 -8.32
N GLN A 92 1.21 -6.38 -9.65
CA GLN A 92 1.93 -5.31 -10.34
C GLN A 92 1.34 -3.94 -10.03
N CYS A 93 0.01 -3.82 -9.95
CA CYS A 93 -0.67 -2.57 -9.57
C CYS A 93 -0.29 -2.14 -8.15
N LEU A 94 -0.30 -3.06 -7.18
CA LEU A 94 0.09 -2.76 -5.80
C LEU A 94 1.59 -2.42 -5.69
N LEU A 95 2.47 -3.18 -6.35
CA LEU A 95 3.91 -2.91 -6.38
C LEU A 95 4.22 -1.54 -6.95
N LEU A 96 3.62 -1.22 -8.10
CA LEU A 96 3.81 0.08 -8.74
C LEU A 96 3.30 1.20 -7.83
N SER A 97 2.17 1.00 -7.15
CA SER A 97 1.64 1.98 -6.22
C SER A 97 2.57 2.23 -5.04
N VAL A 98 3.11 1.17 -4.41
CA VAL A 98 4.10 1.31 -3.33
C VAL A 98 5.37 1.98 -3.84
N ALA A 99 5.88 1.57 -5.01
CA ALA A 99 7.07 2.18 -5.60
C ALA A 99 6.85 3.68 -5.87
N LEU A 100 5.72 4.07 -6.44
CA LEU A 100 5.36 5.46 -6.68
C LEU A 100 5.26 6.26 -5.37
N LEU A 101 4.64 5.71 -4.33
CA LEU A 101 4.59 6.36 -3.00
C LEU A 101 5.99 6.61 -2.43
N LEU A 102 6.88 5.61 -2.53
CA LEU A 102 8.26 5.76 -2.08
C LEU A 102 9.04 6.78 -2.93
N VAL A 103 8.86 6.78 -4.25
CA VAL A 103 9.48 7.76 -5.16
C VAL A 103 8.98 9.18 -4.91
N LEU A 104 7.68 9.37 -4.63
CA LEU A 104 7.12 10.67 -4.25
C LEU A 104 7.73 11.19 -2.94
N ARG A 105 8.02 10.29 -1.98
CA ARG A 105 8.74 10.66 -0.75
C ARG A 105 10.19 11.06 -1.04
N VAL A 106 10.91 10.29 -1.86
CA VAL A 106 12.26 10.66 -2.32
C VAL A 106 12.24 12.03 -2.99
N TYR A 107 11.27 12.29 -3.88
CA TYR A 107 11.12 13.57 -4.55
C TYR A 107 10.97 14.73 -3.56
N LYS A 108 10.09 14.60 -2.56
CA LYS A 108 9.91 15.60 -1.50
C LYS A 108 11.21 15.85 -0.72
N MET A 109 12.00 14.80 -0.46
CA MET A 109 13.29 14.90 0.25
C MET A 109 14.39 15.58 -0.58
N TYR A 110 14.36 15.45 -1.91
CA TYR A 110 15.40 15.95 -2.82
C TYR A 110 15.20 17.40 -3.31
N ARG A 111 14.22 18.14 -2.76
CA ARG A 111 13.98 19.59 -2.95
C ARG A 111 14.46 20.12 -4.33
N LYS A 112 13.77 19.68 -5.40
CA LYS A 112 13.94 20.03 -6.85
C LYS A 112 14.99 19.26 -7.68
N GLY A 113 15.61 18.19 -7.18
CA GLY A 113 16.45 17.29 -8.01
C GLY A 113 15.67 16.52 -9.09
N LYS A 114 15.31 17.17 -10.21
CA LYS A 114 14.50 16.58 -11.31
C LYS A 114 15.11 15.30 -11.88
N SER A 115 16.43 15.19 -11.91
CA SER A 115 17.15 14.05 -12.49
C SER A 115 16.89 12.74 -11.75
N ILE A 116 17.00 12.72 -10.41
CA ILE A 116 16.82 11.50 -9.60
C ILE A 116 15.37 11.02 -9.67
N PHE A 117 14.42 11.96 -9.67
CA PHE A 117 13.01 11.64 -9.84
C PHE A 117 12.73 11.05 -11.22
N ALA A 118 13.21 11.69 -12.30
CA ALA A 118 13.08 11.17 -13.65
C ALA A 118 13.68 9.77 -13.79
N LEU A 119 14.87 9.55 -13.24
CA LEU A 119 15.53 8.24 -13.23
C LEU A 119 14.70 7.18 -12.49
N SER A 120 14.11 7.52 -11.35
CA SER A 120 13.26 6.61 -10.58
C SER A 120 11.99 6.24 -11.33
N ILE A 121 11.36 7.20 -12.02
CA ILE A 121 10.17 6.97 -12.85
C ILE A 121 10.51 6.10 -14.06
N ILE A 122 11.66 6.33 -14.72
CA ILE A 122 12.15 5.47 -15.81
C ILE A 122 12.32 4.04 -15.32
N PHE A 123 12.92 3.83 -14.13
CA PHE A 123 13.09 2.49 -13.57
C PHE A 123 11.75 1.80 -13.26
N CYS A 124 10.78 2.54 -12.70
CA CYS A 124 9.42 2.03 -12.46
C CYS A 124 8.71 1.66 -13.78
N GLY A 125 8.85 2.48 -14.82
CA GLY A 125 8.31 2.23 -16.14
C GLY A 125 8.93 1.00 -16.81
N ALA A 126 10.27 0.89 -16.76
CA ALA A 126 11.01 -0.25 -17.27
C ALA A 126 10.61 -1.56 -16.56
N GLN A 127 10.49 -1.53 -15.23
CA GLN A 127 10.01 -2.67 -14.45
C GLN A 127 8.57 -3.07 -14.82
N SER A 128 7.68 -2.08 -15.04
CA SER A 128 6.30 -2.34 -15.45
C SER A 128 6.23 -2.96 -16.85
N ALA A 129 7.05 -2.48 -17.79
CA ALA A 129 7.16 -3.05 -19.13
C ALA A 129 7.70 -4.49 -19.08
N ALA A 130 8.75 -4.74 -18.29
CA ALA A 130 9.30 -6.08 -18.09
C ALA A 130 8.26 -7.05 -17.52
N MET A 131 7.45 -6.60 -16.57
CA MET A 131 6.37 -7.40 -16.01
C MET A 131 5.27 -7.68 -17.05
N ALA A 132 4.87 -6.68 -17.84
CA ALA A 132 3.86 -6.87 -18.90
C ALA A 132 4.31 -7.91 -19.95
N VAL A 133 5.59 -7.85 -20.36
CA VAL A 133 6.18 -8.85 -21.25
C VAL A 133 6.17 -10.23 -20.59
N ASN A 134 6.58 -10.34 -19.33
CA ASN A 134 6.58 -11.60 -18.60
C ASN A 134 5.19 -12.21 -18.45
N VAL A 135 4.15 -11.40 -18.19
CA VAL A 135 2.76 -11.89 -18.15
C VAL A 135 2.35 -12.49 -19.49
N ARG A 136 2.67 -11.82 -20.61
CA ARG A 136 2.38 -12.36 -21.96
C ARG A 136 3.10 -13.68 -22.22
N LEU A 137 4.37 -13.79 -21.82
CA LEU A 137 5.15 -15.03 -21.96
C LEU A 137 4.57 -16.17 -21.10
N ILE A 138 4.18 -15.87 -19.85
CA ILE A 138 3.55 -16.85 -18.96
C ILE A 138 2.21 -17.33 -19.51
N VAL A 139 1.37 -16.42 -20.02
CA VAL A 139 0.04 -16.75 -20.54
C VAL A 139 0.11 -17.63 -21.79
N THR A 140 1.10 -17.41 -22.65
CA THR A 140 1.27 -18.15 -23.91
C THR A 140 1.98 -19.49 -23.73
N GLY A 141 2.98 -19.58 -22.84
CA GLY A 141 3.83 -20.76 -22.70
C GLY A 141 3.43 -21.75 -21.59
N SER A 142 2.60 -21.37 -20.62
CA SER A 142 2.38 -22.22 -19.43
C SER A 142 1.30 -23.28 -19.65
N ARG A 143 1.63 -24.53 -19.28
CA ARG A 143 0.64 -25.61 -19.08
C ARG A 143 0.11 -25.53 -17.65
N TYR A 144 -1.22 -25.56 -17.50
CA TYR A 144 -1.91 -25.50 -16.21
C TYR A 144 -2.47 -26.88 -15.87
N SER A 145 -2.34 -27.26 -14.60
CA SER A 145 -3.07 -28.42 -14.05
C SER A 145 -4.59 -28.15 -14.07
N PRO A 146 -5.47 -29.18 -14.04
CA PRO A 146 -6.91 -29.01 -13.85
C PRO A 146 -7.27 -28.21 -12.58
N THR A 147 -6.39 -28.21 -11.58
CA THR A 147 -6.49 -27.41 -10.34
C THR A 147 -5.92 -25.99 -10.49
N CYS A 148 -5.63 -25.55 -11.72
CA CYS A 148 -4.95 -24.29 -12.04
C CYS A 148 -3.58 -24.10 -11.37
N VAL A 149 -2.98 -25.16 -10.83
CA VAL A 149 -1.62 -25.12 -10.29
C VAL A 149 -0.61 -25.08 -11.44
N ILE A 150 0.36 -24.17 -11.34
CA ILE A 150 1.48 -24.05 -12.28
C ILE A 150 2.44 -25.21 -12.04
N ILE A 151 2.56 -26.12 -13.01
CA ILE A 151 3.39 -27.32 -12.89
C ILE A 151 4.87 -27.01 -13.13
N SER A 152 5.18 -26.00 -13.94
CA SER A 152 6.55 -25.64 -14.27
C SER A 152 6.69 -24.12 -14.38
N PRO A 153 7.31 -23.46 -13.38
CA PRO A 153 7.56 -22.03 -13.48
C PRO A 153 8.57 -21.78 -14.60
N HIS A 154 8.23 -20.87 -15.51
CA HIS A 154 9.16 -20.42 -16.54
C HIS A 154 10.31 -19.63 -15.89
N HIS A 155 11.56 -19.86 -16.32
CA HIS A 155 12.74 -19.16 -15.79
C HIS A 155 12.64 -17.63 -15.91
N SER A 156 11.78 -17.11 -16.79
CA SER A 156 11.53 -15.66 -16.92
C SER A 156 11.08 -14.98 -15.62
N ARG A 157 10.46 -15.73 -14.70
CA ARG A 157 10.03 -15.20 -13.39
C ARG A 157 11.20 -14.71 -12.53
N ILE A 158 12.38 -15.31 -12.72
CA ILE A 158 13.59 -14.93 -11.99
C ILE A 158 14.00 -13.50 -12.34
N TYR A 159 14.02 -13.15 -13.63
CA TYR A 159 14.42 -11.80 -14.07
C TYR A 159 13.48 -10.73 -13.54
N VAL A 160 12.17 -11.02 -13.46
CA VAL A 160 11.20 -10.11 -12.86
C VAL A 160 11.48 -9.90 -11.38
N GLY A 161 11.70 -10.98 -10.62
CA GLY A 161 12.04 -10.87 -9.20
C GLY A 161 13.30 -10.03 -8.97
N ILE A 162 14.36 -10.28 -9.74
CA ILE A 162 15.61 -9.52 -9.68
C ILE A 162 15.37 -8.04 -10.01
N SER A 163 14.58 -7.73 -11.04
CA SER A 163 14.27 -6.34 -11.42
C SER A 163 13.53 -5.58 -10.32
N ILE A 164 12.62 -6.27 -9.60
CA ILE A 164 11.89 -5.69 -8.48
C ILE A 164 12.83 -5.44 -7.30
N ILE A 165 13.67 -6.42 -6.94
CA ILE A 165 14.68 -6.26 -5.90
C ILE A 165 15.59 -5.07 -6.23
N ALA A 166 16.06 -4.97 -7.47
CA ALA A 166 16.89 -3.86 -7.92
C ALA A 166 16.18 -2.50 -7.77
N LEU A 167 14.89 -2.40 -8.13
CA LEU A 167 14.10 -1.17 -7.98
C LEU A 167 14.00 -0.75 -6.50
N PHE A 168 13.61 -1.66 -5.61
CA PHE A 168 13.44 -1.35 -4.19
C PHE A 168 14.76 -1.06 -3.50
N MET A 169 15.84 -1.76 -3.87
CA MET A 169 17.19 -1.45 -3.38
C MET A 169 17.67 -0.09 -3.86
N PHE A 170 17.42 0.27 -5.12
CA PHE A 170 17.73 1.60 -5.65
C PHE A 170 16.97 2.71 -4.90
N ILE A 171 15.66 2.54 -4.67
CA ILE A 171 14.86 3.46 -3.86
C ILE A 171 15.40 3.55 -2.43
N LEU A 172 15.75 2.42 -1.81
CA LEU A 172 16.30 2.39 -0.46
C LEU A 172 17.64 3.14 -0.37
N VAL A 173 18.56 2.88 -1.29
CA VAL A 173 19.86 3.54 -1.34
C VAL A 173 19.69 5.04 -1.54
N THR A 174 18.81 5.48 -2.44
CA THR A 174 18.55 6.91 -2.65
C THR A 174 17.91 7.59 -1.42
N MET A 175 17.01 6.91 -0.72
CA MET A 175 16.45 7.39 0.57
C MET A 175 17.54 7.53 1.64
N LEU A 176 18.31 6.47 1.89
CA LEU A 176 19.35 6.45 2.93
C LEU A 176 20.48 7.43 2.62
N TRP A 177 20.95 7.47 1.38
CA TRP A 177 21.96 8.43 0.93
C TRP A 177 21.53 9.87 1.24
N ARG A 178 20.28 10.21 0.92
CA ARG A 178 19.74 11.54 1.19
C ARG A 178 19.61 11.80 2.69
N PHE A 179 19.18 10.81 3.45
CA PHE A 179 19.07 10.86 4.90
C PHE A 179 20.43 11.20 5.53
N PHE A 180 21.46 10.40 5.27
CA PHE A 180 22.81 10.62 5.81
C PHE A 180 23.41 11.96 5.40
N ARG A 181 23.27 12.34 4.11
CA ARG A 181 23.73 13.65 3.64
C ARG A 181 22.98 14.80 4.29
N SER A 182 21.69 14.64 4.59
CA SER A 182 20.90 15.65 5.27
C SER A 182 21.31 15.79 6.74
N THR A 183 21.54 14.67 7.42
CA THR A 183 21.98 14.64 8.83
C THR A 183 23.32 15.34 9.01
N SER A 184 24.23 15.20 8.06
CA SER A 184 25.55 15.87 8.11
C SER A 184 25.48 17.39 7.92
N SER A 185 24.38 17.94 7.41
CA SER A 185 24.36 19.30 6.85
C SER A 185 23.63 20.34 7.70
N TRP A 186 22.75 19.99 8.64
CA TRP A 186 21.72 20.92 9.14
C TRP A 186 21.40 20.79 10.64
N SER A 187 21.31 21.93 11.35
CA SER A 187 21.08 21.96 12.81
C SER A 187 19.63 22.06 13.30
N GLU A 188 18.61 22.59 12.59
CA GLU A 188 17.51 23.20 13.38
C GLU A 188 16.00 22.97 13.10
N ALA A 189 15.48 22.15 12.18
CA ALA A 189 14.00 21.98 12.17
C ALA A 189 13.34 20.72 11.56
N PRO A 190 13.79 20.11 10.44
CA PRO A 190 12.96 19.10 9.77
C PRO A 190 13.20 17.64 10.22
N HIS A 191 13.75 17.42 11.42
CA HIS A 191 14.28 16.10 11.81
C HIS A 191 13.18 15.04 12.04
N ALA A 192 12.04 15.41 12.63
CA ALA A 192 11.00 14.45 13.01
C ALA A 192 10.31 13.81 11.79
N TRP A 193 9.86 14.63 10.83
CA TRP A 193 9.18 14.14 9.63
C TRP A 193 10.11 13.31 8.74
N LEU A 194 11.34 13.77 8.52
CA LEU A 194 12.31 13.06 7.69
C LEU A 194 12.66 11.69 8.29
N LYS A 195 12.94 11.64 9.61
CA LYS A 195 13.25 10.41 10.32
C LYS A 195 12.12 9.40 10.20
N LEU A 196 10.88 9.84 10.35
CA LEU A 196 9.71 8.98 10.20
C LEU A 196 9.55 8.46 8.76
N ALA A 197 9.63 9.36 7.78
CA ALA A 197 9.45 9.00 6.37
C ALA A 197 10.50 7.99 5.91
N VAL A 198 11.76 8.17 6.33
CA VAL A 198 12.87 7.26 6.05
C VAL A 198 12.69 5.94 6.77
N ARG A 199 12.32 5.94 8.05
CA ARG A 199 12.05 4.72 8.83
C ARG A 199 10.98 3.86 8.17
N ASP A 200 9.82 4.43 7.89
CA ASP A 200 8.68 3.70 7.34
C ASP A 200 8.94 3.25 5.89
N GLY A 201 9.63 4.09 5.10
CA GLY A 201 10.07 3.73 3.75
C GLY A 201 11.10 2.59 3.75
N THR A 202 12.05 2.62 4.69
CA THR A 202 13.11 1.61 4.85
C THR A 202 12.52 0.27 5.26
N TYR A 203 11.64 0.23 6.27
CA TYR A 203 10.98 -1.02 6.66
C TYR A 203 10.16 -1.62 5.51
N THR A 204 9.46 -0.79 4.74
CA THR A 204 8.71 -1.26 3.58
C THR A 204 9.62 -1.83 2.50
N ALA A 205 10.70 -1.12 2.14
CA ALA A 205 11.63 -1.58 1.11
C ALA A 205 12.35 -2.88 1.54
N ILE A 206 12.76 -2.99 2.80
CA ILE A 206 13.37 -4.20 3.36
C ILE A 206 12.37 -5.35 3.34
N ALA A 207 11.15 -5.16 3.84
CA ALA A 207 10.13 -6.22 3.89
C ALA A 207 9.82 -6.76 2.49
N ILE A 208 9.63 -5.88 1.50
CA ILE A 208 9.39 -6.27 0.10
C ILE A 208 10.61 -7.02 -0.43
N THR A 209 11.82 -6.50 -0.23
CA THR A 209 13.06 -7.15 -0.67
C THR A 209 13.21 -8.56 -0.11
N VAL A 210 12.99 -8.75 1.20
CA VAL A 210 13.04 -10.06 1.85
C VAL A 210 12.00 -11.02 1.27
N ILE A 211 10.76 -10.57 1.05
CA ILE A 211 9.71 -11.40 0.44
C ILE A 211 10.11 -11.84 -0.98
N PHE A 212 10.68 -10.93 -1.79
CA PHE A 212 11.12 -11.26 -3.14
C PHE A 212 12.36 -12.16 -3.17
N ILE A 213 13.30 -12.00 -2.23
CA ILE A 213 14.42 -12.92 -2.06
C ILE A 213 13.91 -14.31 -1.70
N PHE A 214 12.98 -14.41 -0.74
CA PHE A 214 12.36 -15.67 -0.37
C PHE A 214 11.65 -16.33 -1.57
N MET A 215 10.89 -15.56 -2.33
CA MET A 215 10.25 -16.03 -3.56
C MET A 215 11.28 -16.51 -4.60
N PHE A 216 12.38 -15.78 -4.78
CA PHE A 216 13.47 -16.19 -5.65
C PHE A 216 14.08 -17.53 -5.22
N LEU A 217 14.37 -17.71 -3.91
CA LEU A 217 14.90 -18.95 -3.35
C LEU A 217 13.94 -20.14 -3.51
N CYS A 218 12.63 -19.89 -3.42
CA CYS A 218 11.62 -20.91 -3.68
C CYS A 218 11.59 -21.30 -5.17
N ILE A 219 11.67 -20.33 -6.08
CA ILE A 219 11.65 -20.58 -7.54
C ILE A 219 12.90 -21.34 -7.99
N THR A 220 14.07 -21.04 -7.42
CA THR A 220 15.33 -21.73 -7.73
C THR A 220 15.44 -23.10 -7.05
N ARG A 221 14.40 -23.54 -6.33
CA ARG A 221 14.34 -24.80 -5.56
C ARG A 221 15.44 -24.93 -4.50
N VAL A 222 16.01 -23.81 -4.06
CA VAL A 222 16.90 -23.80 -2.88
C VAL A 222 16.09 -24.13 -1.63
N ILE A 223 14.84 -23.66 -1.58
CA ILE A 223 13.87 -24.00 -0.54
C ILE A 223 12.82 -24.91 -1.18
N ASP A 224 12.96 -26.23 -0.99
CA ASP A 224 12.08 -27.21 -1.60
C ASP A 224 10.73 -27.25 -0.87
N THR A 225 9.84 -26.38 -1.33
CA THR A 225 8.52 -26.17 -0.76
C THR A 225 7.53 -26.27 -1.89
N GLN A 226 7.03 -27.48 -2.12
CA GLN A 226 6.04 -27.77 -3.17
C GLN A 226 4.78 -26.88 -3.08
N MET A 227 4.53 -26.26 -1.92
CA MET A 227 3.42 -25.34 -1.66
C MET A 227 3.77 -23.83 -1.72
N SER A 228 5.05 -23.44 -1.75
CA SER A 228 5.42 -22.04 -1.49
C SER A 228 4.97 -21.07 -2.57
N GLY A 229 5.12 -21.44 -3.84
CA GLY A 229 4.86 -20.53 -4.95
C GLY A 229 3.46 -19.92 -4.94
N ASN A 230 2.42 -20.74 -4.71
CA ASN A 230 1.03 -20.27 -4.70
C ASN A 230 0.70 -19.49 -3.43
N ILE A 231 1.19 -19.92 -2.27
CA ILE A 231 0.91 -19.28 -0.98
C ILE A 231 1.56 -17.89 -0.90
N ILE A 232 2.79 -17.77 -1.39
CA ILE A 232 3.57 -16.52 -1.36
C ILE A 232 2.83 -15.38 -2.06
N PHE A 233 2.06 -15.65 -3.13
CA PHE A 233 1.31 -14.61 -3.83
C PHE A 233 0.27 -13.92 -2.94
N TYR A 234 -0.48 -14.67 -2.14
CA TYR A 234 -1.49 -14.10 -1.24
C TYR A 234 -0.84 -13.32 -0.09
N VAL A 235 0.27 -13.84 0.43
CA VAL A 235 1.07 -13.16 1.46
C VAL A 235 1.62 -11.85 0.91
N LEU A 236 2.24 -11.87 -0.28
CA LEU A 236 2.77 -10.69 -0.95
C LEU A 236 1.70 -9.64 -1.20
N LEU A 237 0.54 -10.04 -1.74
CA LEU A 237 -0.61 -9.15 -1.95
C LEU A 237 -1.01 -8.43 -0.66
N SER A 238 -1.15 -9.20 0.43
CA SER A 238 -1.53 -8.68 1.75
C SER A 238 -0.45 -7.73 2.29
N CYS A 239 0.82 -8.13 2.24
CA CYS A 239 1.95 -7.30 2.70
C CYS A 239 2.04 -5.97 1.95
N LEU A 240 1.86 -5.97 0.62
CA LEU A 240 1.88 -4.74 -0.17
C LEU A 240 0.71 -3.82 0.18
N TRP A 241 -0.46 -4.39 0.41
CA TRP A 241 -1.65 -3.65 0.82
C TRP A 241 -1.48 -3.01 2.21
N PHE A 242 -0.95 -3.76 3.18
CA PHE A 242 -0.60 -3.23 4.51
C PHE A 242 0.46 -2.14 4.43
N ALA A 243 1.53 -2.38 3.67
CA ALA A 243 2.62 -1.43 3.52
C ALA A 243 2.15 -0.09 2.93
N ALA A 244 1.38 -0.14 1.84
CA ALA A 244 0.80 1.05 1.23
C ALA A 244 -0.14 1.80 2.20
N GLY A 245 -0.97 1.04 2.92
CA GLY A 245 -1.89 1.57 3.93
C GLY A 245 -1.15 2.38 4.99
N ARG A 246 -0.13 1.77 5.59
CA ARG A 246 0.67 2.37 6.67
C ARG A 246 1.48 3.57 6.20
N ILE A 247 2.10 3.49 5.01
CA ILE A 247 2.85 4.60 4.40
C ILE A 247 1.98 5.85 4.35
N VAL A 248 0.78 5.77 3.78
CA VAL A 248 -0.04 6.97 3.56
C VAL A 248 -0.70 7.44 4.85
N LEU A 249 -1.27 6.53 5.65
CA LEU A 249 -1.97 6.90 6.88
C LEU A 249 -1.04 7.55 7.91
N HIS A 250 0.17 7.02 8.11
CA HIS A 250 1.14 7.69 8.98
C HIS A 250 1.49 9.09 8.45
N GLN A 251 1.72 9.22 7.15
CA GLN A 251 2.07 10.51 6.58
C GLN A 251 0.97 11.56 6.80
N GLU A 252 -0.30 11.20 6.57
CA GLU A 252 -1.43 12.11 6.76
C GLU A 252 -1.64 12.47 8.24
N LYS A 253 -1.47 11.50 9.15
CA LYS A 253 -1.55 11.75 10.60
C LYS A 253 -0.51 12.76 11.06
N PHE A 254 0.75 12.59 10.64
CA PHE A 254 1.82 13.52 10.99
C PHE A 254 1.63 14.91 10.37
N ARG A 255 1.14 14.97 9.14
CA ARG A 255 0.83 16.24 8.47
C ARG A 255 -0.25 17.02 9.23
N LYS A 256 -1.29 16.34 9.73
CA LYS A 256 -2.33 16.97 10.56
C LYS A 256 -1.80 17.51 11.88
N ILE A 257 -0.91 16.77 12.56
CA ILE A 257 -0.27 17.24 13.80
C ILE A 257 0.55 18.51 13.52
N GLN A 258 1.30 18.52 12.42
CA GLN A 258 2.10 19.68 12.03
C GLN A 258 1.22 20.90 11.69
N GLU A 259 0.08 20.71 11.02
CA GLU A 259 -0.89 21.77 10.74
C GLU A 259 -1.49 22.33 12.04
N SER A 260 -1.84 21.46 12.99
CA SER A 260 -2.34 21.87 14.31
C SER A 260 -1.30 22.70 15.07
N GLN A 261 -0.04 22.28 15.05
CA GLN A 261 1.05 22.97 15.74
C GLN A 261 1.34 24.34 15.14
N LYS A 262 1.21 24.50 13.81
CA LYS A 262 1.43 25.78 13.14
C LYS A 262 0.34 26.80 13.44
N GLY A 263 -0.90 26.36 13.67
CA GLY A 263 -2.02 27.24 14.02
C GLY A 263 -1.85 27.91 15.39
N ASP A 264 -1.32 27.18 16.37
CA ASP A 264 -1.13 27.67 17.76
C ASP A 264 0.06 28.65 17.90
N VAL A 265 0.99 28.71 16.95
CA VAL A 265 2.12 29.66 17.01
C VAL A 265 1.65 31.11 16.88
N ASN A 266 0.47 31.34 16.32
CA ASN A 266 -0.13 32.68 16.25
C ASN A 266 -0.82 33.11 17.55
N ASP A 267 -0.96 32.21 18.53
CA ASP A 267 -1.44 32.52 19.89
C ASP A 267 -0.33 32.23 20.93
N PRO A 268 0.61 33.16 21.14
CA PRO A 268 1.70 32.98 22.09
C PRO A 268 1.24 32.78 23.54
N SER A 269 -0.04 33.02 23.87
CA SER A 269 -0.57 32.85 25.23
C SER A 269 -0.86 31.40 25.62
N ARG A 270 -0.95 30.48 24.64
CA ARG A 270 -1.35 29.09 24.88
C ARG A 270 -0.20 28.13 25.21
N TRP A 271 1.02 28.48 24.80
CA TRP A 271 2.21 27.65 25.03
C TRP A 271 2.63 27.57 26.50
N THR A 272 2.25 28.56 27.30
CA THR A 272 2.53 28.58 28.75
C THR A 272 1.63 27.67 29.57
N GLN A 273 0.54 27.13 29.02
CA GLN A 273 -0.44 26.36 29.81
C GLN A 273 -0.43 24.84 29.55
N THR A 274 0.34 24.35 28.57
CA THR A 274 0.26 22.94 28.14
C THR A 274 1.53 22.11 28.43
N ILE A 275 2.49 22.66 29.19
CA ILE A 275 3.68 21.93 29.68
C ILE A 275 3.67 21.87 31.21
N GLU A 276 2.50 21.76 31.83
CA GLU A 276 2.33 20.96 33.04
C GLU A 276 1.74 19.63 32.58
N VAL A 277 2.60 18.78 32.02
CA VAL A 277 2.30 17.36 31.99
C VAL A 277 2.46 16.91 33.44
N ASP A 278 1.32 16.76 34.11
CA ASP A 278 1.20 16.15 35.42
C ASP A 278 1.81 14.74 35.36
N PHE A 279 3.09 14.65 35.72
CA PHE A 279 3.84 13.41 35.82
C PHE A 279 3.61 12.73 37.19
N ASP A 280 2.80 13.32 38.08
CA ASP A 280 2.54 12.81 39.42
C ASP A 280 1.43 11.73 39.44
N ASP A 281 0.74 11.47 38.32
CA ASP A 281 -0.28 10.41 38.24
C ASP A 281 0.27 9.04 37.76
N ILE A 282 1.60 8.86 37.75
CA ILE A 282 2.21 7.53 37.71
C ILE A 282 2.20 6.96 39.13
N ARG A 283 1.02 6.48 39.56
CA ARG A 283 0.94 5.63 40.76
C ARG A 283 1.89 4.43 40.61
N PRO A 284 2.71 4.14 41.62
CA PRO A 284 3.41 2.86 41.71
C PRO A 284 2.37 1.74 41.63
N PHE A 285 2.62 0.77 40.77
CA PHE A 285 1.86 -0.46 40.71
C PHE A 285 2.28 -1.29 41.92
N ASP A 286 1.66 -1.01 43.07
CA ASP A 286 1.84 -1.82 44.28
C ASP A 286 1.18 -3.19 44.06
N ASP A 287 2.02 -4.22 44.12
CA ASP A 287 1.65 -5.63 44.21
C ASP A 287 0.64 -5.87 45.34
N PRO A 288 -0.46 -6.63 45.09
CA PRO A 288 -1.18 -7.29 46.15
C PRO A 288 -0.74 -8.75 46.24
N ASP A 289 0.21 -9.00 47.13
CA ASP A 289 0.46 -10.33 47.70
C ASP A 289 -0.69 -10.74 48.63
N VAL A 290 -1.24 -11.94 48.38
CA VAL A 290 -1.66 -12.95 49.37
C VAL A 290 -3.01 -12.80 50.13
N CYS A 291 -4.02 -13.51 49.58
CA CYS A 291 -4.90 -14.59 50.14
C CYS A 291 -5.87 -14.33 51.35
N PRO A 292 -6.71 -15.32 51.76
CA PRO A 292 -8.13 -15.45 51.35
C PRO A 292 -9.10 -15.42 52.56
N THR A 293 -10.37 -15.08 52.36
CA THR A 293 -11.43 -15.49 53.31
C THR A 293 -12.81 -15.56 52.66
N SER A 294 -13.50 -16.66 52.97
CA SER A 294 -14.88 -17.00 52.64
C SER A 294 -15.88 -16.33 53.59
N SER A 295 -17.02 -15.86 53.07
CA SER A 295 -18.38 -16.01 53.65
C SER A 295 -19.37 -15.25 52.75
N SER A 296 -20.33 -15.91 52.07
CA SER A 296 -21.69 -16.23 52.54
C SER A 296 -22.63 -15.02 52.68
N GLY A 297 -23.81 -15.12 52.04
CA GLY A 297 -25.02 -14.29 52.27
C GLY A 297 -25.20 -13.18 51.22
N SER A 298 -26.16 -13.30 50.29
CA SER A 298 -27.52 -12.69 50.35
C SER A 298 -27.45 -11.16 50.42
N GLU A 299 -28.14 -10.38 49.59
CA GLU A 299 -29.58 -10.38 49.40
C GLU A 299 -29.94 -9.40 48.26
N VAL A 300 -31.13 -9.60 47.73
CA VAL A 300 -31.80 -8.85 46.67
C VAL A 300 -32.07 -7.40 47.10
N GLU A 301 -31.77 -6.41 46.26
CA GLU A 301 -32.58 -5.19 46.23
C GLU A 301 -32.57 -4.56 44.83
N SER A 302 -33.77 -4.43 44.27
CA SER A 302 -34.05 -3.75 43.02
C SER A 302 -34.30 -2.26 43.30
N THR A 303 -33.68 -1.38 42.51
CA THR A 303 -34.03 0.05 42.53
C THR A 303 -34.31 0.52 41.10
N GLU A 304 -35.60 0.70 40.82
CA GLU A 304 -36.08 1.54 39.73
C GLU A 304 -35.66 2.99 40.00
N VAL A 305 -35.05 3.64 39.00
CA VAL A 305 -35.04 5.10 38.94
C VAL A 305 -35.48 5.52 37.54
N SER A 306 -36.66 6.11 37.52
CA SER A 306 -37.20 6.89 36.42
C SER A 306 -36.57 8.28 36.44
N THR A 307 -36.07 8.76 35.31
CA THR A 307 -35.86 10.22 35.12
C THR A 307 -36.20 10.62 33.70
N SER A 308 -37.34 11.32 33.58
CA SER A 308 -37.69 12.18 32.46
C SER A 308 -36.76 13.39 32.40
N SER A 309 -36.30 13.79 31.22
CA SER A 309 -35.99 15.21 30.97
C SER A 309 -36.24 15.56 29.52
N GLU A 310 -37.22 16.44 29.38
CA GLU A 310 -37.64 17.17 28.19
C GLU A 310 -36.65 18.28 27.81
N PHE A 311 -36.71 18.64 26.52
CA PHE A 311 -36.44 19.95 25.89
C PHE A 311 -35.07 20.65 26.08
N MET A 312 -34.38 20.89 24.95
CA MET A 312 -34.42 22.20 24.27
C MET A 312 -33.74 22.12 22.89
N SER A 313 -34.52 22.45 21.86
CA SER A 313 -34.05 22.82 20.53
C SER A 313 -33.58 24.27 20.61
N ASP A 314 -32.33 24.52 20.21
CA ASP A 314 -31.88 25.89 19.93
C ASP A 314 -31.27 25.96 18.54
N ALA A 315 -31.89 26.79 17.72
CA ALA A 315 -31.57 27.06 16.34
C ALA A 315 -30.63 28.27 16.30
N GLY A 316 -29.32 28.01 16.26
CA GLY A 316 -28.29 29.03 16.11
C GLY A 316 -27.92 29.25 14.65
N THR A 317 -28.62 30.16 13.98
CA THR A 317 -28.22 30.78 12.71
C THR A 317 -26.90 31.53 12.90
N ARG A 318 -25.84 31.13 12.21
CA ARG A 318 -24.63 31.95 12.05
C ARG A 318 -24.35 32.16 10.56
N ASP A 319 -24.67 33.37 10.12
CA ASP A 319 -24.04 34.02 8.97
C ASP A 319 -22.54 34.16 9.23
N ILE A 320 -21.73 33.68 8.31
CA ILE A 320 -20.31 34.05 8.20
C ILE A 320 -20.09 34.52 6.77
N ALA A 321 -19.85 35.82 6.67
CA ALA A 321 -19.44 36.54 5.49
C ALA A 321 -18.04 36.15 5.02
N ASP A 322 -17.86 36.29 3.70
CA ASP A 322 -16.64 36.65 2.97
C ASP A 322 -15.29 36.20 3.55
N GLU A 323 -14.75 35.13 2.95
CA GLU A 323 -13.30 34.89 2.95
C GLU A 323 -12.79 34.82 1.51
N HIS A 324 -11.97 35.81 1.19
CA HIS A 324 -11.33 36.08 -0.09
C HIS A 324 -10.67 34.84 -0.71
N LEU A 325 -11.10 34.51 -1.93
CA LEU A 325 -10.44 33.57 -2.82
C LEU A 325 -9.11 34.18 -3.30
N CYS A 326 -7.98 33.69 -2.79
CA CYS A 326 -6.68 33.94 -3.42
C CYS A 326 -6.57 33.09 -4.70
N GLU A 327 -6.86 33.74 -5.81
CA GLU A 327 -6.59 33.31 -7.18
C GLU A 327 -5.08 33.06 -7.35
N TRP A 328 -4.71 31.82 -7.66
CA TRP A 328 -3.35 31.49 -8.09
C TRP A 328 -3.26 31.80 -9.57
N ASP A 329 -2.70 32.97 -9.87
CA ASP A 329 -2.37 33.45 -11.20
C ASP A 329 -1.18 32.65 -11.77
N ASP A 330 -1.47 31.58 -12.51
CA ASP A 330 -0.49 30.86 -13.33
C ASP A 330 -0.40 31.55 -14.71
N ASN A 331 0.29 32.69 -14.77
CA ASN A 331 0.71 33.30 -16.03
C ASN A 331 2.15 33.80 -15.94
N THR A 332 3.09 32.99 -16.43
CA THR A 332 4.22 33.51 -17.20
C THR A 332 4.72 32.45 -18.19
N LEU A 333 4.45 32.76 -19.46
CA LEU A 333 4.87 32.08 -20.66
C LEU A 333 6.40 31.95 -20.78
N SER A 334 6.83 30.80 -21.31
CA SER A 334 7.93 30.71 -22.29
C SER A 334 7.72 29.41 -23.06
N SER A 335 7.04 29.45 -24.21
CA SER A 335 7.63 29.62 -25.55
C SER A 335 8.50 28.44 -25.98
N SER A 336 7.97 27.67 -26.93
CA SER A 336 8.65 27.23 -28.16
C SER A 336 8.54 25.72 -28.48
N CYS A 337 8.23 25.48 -29.76
CA CYS A 337 8.36 24.27 -30.57
C CYS A 337 7.34 23.13 -30.38
N ALA A 338 6.36 23.14 -31.28
CA ALA A 338 5.61 21.98 -31.73
C ALA A 338 6.53 20.89 -32.32
N PRO A 339 6.19 19.61 -32.18
CA PRO A 339 6.61 18.60 -33.13
C PRO A 339 5.39 18.10 -33.93
N THR A 340 5.50 18.30 -35.24
CA THR A 340 4.73 17.64 -36.29
C THR A 340 4.70 16.13 -36.06
N PHE A 341 3.51 15.57 -35.83
CA PHE A 341 3.28 14.13 -35.90
C PHE A 341 3.41 13.69 -37.36
N MET A 342 4.54 13.09 -37.72
CA MET A 342 4.64 12.31 -38.94
C MET A 342 3.99 10.94 -38.74
N LEU A 343 2.92 10.74 -39.50
CA LEU A 343 2.15 9.53 -39.63
C LEU A 343 3.01 8.53 -40.40
N VAL A 344 3.52 7.51 -39.72
CA VAL A 344 4.24 6.39 -40.35
C VAL A 344 3.19 5.50 -41.02
N GLU A 345 3.02 5.73 -42.31
CA GLU A 345 2.25 4.91 -43.22
C GLU A 345 2.99 3.58 -43.45
N ARG A 346 2.30 2.48 -43.14
CA ARG A 346 2.82 1.13 -43.25
C ARG A 346 2.59 0.66 -44.69
N CYS A 347 3.57 0.81 -45.56
CA CYS A 347 3.54 0.17 -46.89
C CYS A 347 3.59 -1.35 -46.72
N ILE A 348 2.45 -1.99 -46.93
CA ILE A 348 2.36 -3.40 -47.29
C ILE A 348 2.65 -3.45 -48.79
N SER A 349 3.88 -3.78 -49.18
CA SER A 349 4.18 -4.20 -50.54
C SER A 349 4.22 -5.72 -50.55
N GLY A 350 3.15 -6.30 -51.09
CA GLY A 350 3.19 -7.65 -51.63
C GLY A 350 3.70 -7.59 -53.06
N GLU A 351 4.62 -8.49 -53.37
CA GLU A 351 5.06 -8.98 -54.69
C GLU A 351 6.16 -9.98 -54.31
N GLY A 352 6.24 -11.21 -54.79
CA GLY A 352 5.70 -11.83 -55.97
C GLY A 352 6.66 -12.99 -56.24
N SER A 353 6.09 -14.12 -56.66
CA SER A 353 6.73 -15.27 -57.29
C SER A 353 8.11 -15.04 -57.92
N ASP A 354 9.07 -15.92 -57.66
CA ASP A 354 9.67 -16.65 -58.80
C ASP A 354 10.38 -17.95 -58.41
N THR A 355 10.54 -18.73 -59.46
CA THR A 355 10.69 -20.16 -59.63
C THR A 355 12.17 -20.57 -59.73
N ARG A 356 12.43 -21.89 -59.71
CA ARG A 356 13.68 -22.62 -60.09
C ARG A 356 14.82 -22.59 -59.06
N LYS A 357 15.53 -23.68 -58.76
CA LYS A 357 15.84 -24.92 -59.50
C LYS A 357 15.96 -26.09 -58.50
#